data_AF-A0A268RW22-F1
#
_entry.id   AF-A0A268RW22-F1
#
_cell.length_a   1.000
_cell.length_b   1.000
_cell.length_c   1.000
_cell.angle_alpha   90.00
_cell.angle_beta   90.00
_cell.angle_gamma   90.00
#
_symmetry.space_group_name_H-M   'P 1'
#
loop_
_entity.id
_entity.type
_entity.pdbx_description
1 polymer ?
#
loop_
_entity_poly.entity_id
_entity_poly.type
_entity_poly.pdbx_seq_one_letter_code
_entity_poly.pdbx_strand_id
1 'polypeptide(L)' 'MRRVGKVSFAELVRQNRERLTQDREAMERLEARFEQKHSMPK' A
#
# COMPACT_ATOMS: atom_id res chain seq x y z
N MET A 1 18.50 -2.93 -6.47
CA MET A 1 17.68 -3.99 -7.11
C MET A 1 17.38 -5.08 -6.10
N ARG A 2 16.11 -5.43 -5.91
CA ARG A 2 15.72 -6.50 -4.97
C ARG A 2 16.27 -7.82 -5.51
N ARG A 3 17.08 -8.55 -4.73
CA ARG A 3 17.54 -9.90 -5.11
C ARG A 3 16.30 -10.77 -5.29
N VAL A 4 16.07 -11.26 -6.51
CA VAL A 4 14.92 -12.13 -6.81
C VAL A 4 15.23 -13.50 -6.20
N GLY A 5 14.83 -13.69 -4.94
CA GLY A 5 14.84 -15.01 -4.32
C GLY A 5 13.85 -15.92 -5.05
N LYS A 6 14.17 -17.21 -5.18
CA LYS A 6 13.25 -18.21 -5.72
C LYS A 6 12.17 -18.50 -4.68
N VAL A 7 11.13 -17.68 -4.62
CA VAL A 7 9.91 -17.96 -3.83
C VAL A 7 8.97 -18.86 -4.67
N SER A 8 8.22 -19.74 -3.99
CA SER A 8 7.20 -20.54 -4.68
C SER A 8 6.09 -19.62 -5.22
N PHE A 9 5.35 -20.09 -6.22
CA PHE A 9 4.22 -19.33 -6.77
C PHE A 9 3.19 -18.98 -5.67
N ALA A 10 2.89 -19.91 -4.77
CA ALA A 10 1.99 -19.68 -3.65
C ALA A 10 2.48 -18.57 -2.72
N GLU A 11 3.78 -18.56 -2.41
CA GLU A 11 4.39 -17.54 -1.58
C GLU A 11 4.41 -16.17 -2.28
N LEU A 12 4.65 -16.14 -3.59
CA LEU A 12 4.57 -14.92 -4.40
C LEU A 12 3.14 -14.33 -4.41
N VAL A 13 2.12 -15.18 -4.57
CA VAL A 13 0.71 -14.75 -4.53
C VAL A 13 0.35 -14.19 -3.15
N ARG A 14 0.79 -14.84 -2.08
CA ARG A 14 0.60 -14.38 -0.70
C ARG A 14 1.22 -13.00 -0.48
N GLN A 15 2.49 -12.83 -0.85
CA GLN A 15 3.22 -11.57 -0.74
C GLN A 15 2.56 -10.45 -1.56
N ASN A 16 2.09 -10.77 -2.78
CA ASN A 16 1.38 -9.81 -3.61
C ASN A 16 0.06 -9.38 -2.97
N ARG A 17 -0.71 -10.31 -2.40
CA ARG A 17 -1.96 -9.99 -1.70
C ARG A 17 -1.72 -9.10 -0.48
N GLU A 18 -0.73 -9.43 0.35
CA GLU A 18 -0.37 -8.62 1.52
C GLU A 18 0.04 -7.20 1.11
N ARG A 19 0.83 -7.07 0.04
CA ARG A 19 1.25 -5.76 -0.49
C ARG A 19 0.07 -4.93 -1.01
N LEU A 20 -0.87 -5.54 -1.75
CA LEU A 20 -2.06 -4.83 -2.23
C LEU A 20 -2.92 -4.29 -1.09
N THR A 21 -3.06 -5.06 0.00
CA THR A 21 -3.79 -4.59 1.20
C THR A 21 -3.08 -3.40 1.85
N GLN A 22 -1.76 -3.47 2.01
CA GLN A 22 -0.96 -2.38 2.59
C GLN A 22 -1.02 -1.10 1.73
N ASP A 23 -0.94 -1.25 0.41
CA ASP A 23 -1.01 -0.13 -0.53
C ASP A 23 -2.38 0.57 -0.43
N ARG A 24 -3.47 -0.18 -0.25
CA ARG A 24 -4.81 0.39 -0.02
C ARG A 24 -4.88 1.21 1.26
N GLU A 25 -4.40 0.68 2.38
CA GLU A 25 -4.36 1.43 3.65
C GLU A 25 -3.50 2.70 3.53
N ALA A 26 -2.40 2.63 2.77
CA ALA A 26 -1.55 3.79 2.53
C ALA A 26 -2.29 4.88 1.73
N MET A 27 -3.08 4.50 0.72
CA MET A 27 -3.91 5.45 -0.03
C MET A 27 -4.97 6.11 0.85
N GLU A 28 -5.70 5.33 1.66
CA GLU A 28 -6.73 5.88 2.56
C GLU A 28 -6.12 6.89 3.55
N ARG A 29 -4.91 6.64 4.06
CA ARG A 29 -4.20 7.61 4.92
C ARG A 29 -3.79 8.88 4.17
N LEU A 30 -3.39 8.77 2.92
CA LEU A 30 -3.03 9.92 2.09
C LEU A 30 -4.25 10.78 1.77
N GLU A 31 -5.37 10.14 1.41
CA GLU A 31 -6.65 10.80 1.16
C GLU A 31 -7.14 11.53 2.42
N ALA A 32 -7.14 10.89 3.58
CA ALA A 32 -7.54 11.51 4.84
C ALA A 32 -6.68 12.72 5.21
N ARG A 33 -5.36 12.66 4.96
CA ARG A 33 -4.44 13.80 5.17
C ARG A 33 -4.71 14.93 4.18
N PHE A 34 -4.98 14.58 2.93
CA PHE A 34 -5.29 15.56 1.90
C PHE A 34 -6.59 16.28 2.23
N GLU A 35 -7.63 15.55 2.61
CA GLU A 35 -8.92 16.09 3.02
C GLU A 35 -8.76 17.02 4.22
N GLN A 36 -8.09 16.59 5.30
CA GLN A 36 -7.81 17.44 6.46
C GLN A 36 -7.12 18.76 6.11
N LYS A 37 -6.18 18.73 5.14
CA LYS A 37 -5.46 19.93 4.71
C LYS A 37 -6.36 20.90 3.94
N HIS A 38 -7.35 20.39 3.20
CA HIS A 38 -8.23 21.20 2.34
C HIS A 38 -9.59 21.52 2.99
N SER A 39 -9.97 20.80 4.04
CA SER A 39 -11.18 21.05 4.83
C SER A 39 -10.99 22.16 5.87
N MET A 40 -9.76 22.62 6.10
CA MET A 40 -9.49 23.78 6.95
C MET A 40 -9.87 25.05 6.19
N PRO A 41 -10.84 25.85 6.69
CA PRO A 41 -11.14 27.15 6.09
C PRO A 41 -9.91 28.06 6.18
N LYS A 42 -9.64 28.82 5.11
CA LYS A 42 -8.51 29.75 5.01
C LYS A 42 -8.53 30.83 6.08
#